data_AF-A0A6M0L5Q1-F1
#
_entry.id   AF-A0A6M0L5Q1-F1
#
_cell.length_a   1.000
_cell.length_b   1.000
_cell.length_c   1.000
_cell.angle_alpha   90.00
_cell.angle_beta   90.00
_cell.angle_gamma   90.00
#
_symmetry.space_group_name_H-M   'P 1'
#
loop_
_entity.id
_entity.type
_entity.pdbx_description
1 polymer ?
#
loop_
_entity_poly.entity_id
_entity_poly.type
_entity_poly.pdbx_seq_one_letter_code
_entity_poly.pdbx_strand_id
1 'polypeptide(L)'
;MKKLIWILVIIATVSLTSCGGGSSEEAKKLLSQILTIVGIPQDMIVNICQDGNDNGFCDSIELGSVSLIKNNFFTKVLLGEDKSYELKDYDPTKKIIMELQDSESIEFNDGNFSLEYKGTSTELSILQSMVDADNLSGEDVVEVKKMDGKDTFDDILLGSMMKNLNRYMNNDMEHQSARGVNLKELGRVFKDDIPLKNLPTLIKNQCEGDKECINNLIKNFPVNLDTDEQDIYTIAEERRTVKLLNDKLIEGFICGGEERKIVKHYGYEDIFNLNNKIELTHPSRDVIMQIDKTELVQYDSLEKNRFFAEDITGLPRKFRKGMLYIGLKKSGGRLEANDKIHIGQYRSHNPQQLFSAELTTLKNRGWSHQAIGTTDPTTEIYYSSFDNILLSENNETLLDYLKDSNHFDLLVEKNTAVDFISVATCSLADPEAEIKEVLNVFKCKEGERLIKIIGGSVDAFAKGEEKDATPSEILRASIDKPIIGYDELADNKFFIDSLNRPTDLTIINAQFSVGIKPLPKFLYQNDTINIGSYETEKYARFKLYGNDEDSVFNMWSRDIRISNGERVLQANLADINLTNGGDGSLFNMLKNSDSLLDILIQNDTSVDFSYLNLCVK
;
A
#
# COMPACT_ATOMS: atom_id res chain seq x y z
N MET A 1 40.06 1.09 -51.71
CA MET A 1 39.09 1.12 -52.84
C MET A 1 38.67 -0.32 -53.11
N LYS A 2 37.38 -0.69 -53.04
CA LYS A 2 36.33 -0.47 -54.08
C LYS A 2 36.73 -1.17 -55.40
N LYS A 3 36.02 -2.17 -55.96
CA LYS A 3 34.75 -2.83 -55.59
C LYS A 3 34.78 -4.31 -56.03
N LEU A 4 34.29 -5.21 -55.17
CA LEU A 4 33.67 -6.49 -55.51
C LEU A 4 32.26 -6.46 -54.89
N ILE A 5 31.34 -7.35 -55.30
CA ILE A 5 29.89 -7.31 -55.03
C ILE A 5 29.14 -6.28 -55.90
N TRP A 6 28.50 -6.74 -56.99
CA TRP A 6 27.29 -6.15 -57.60
C TRP A 6 26.58 -7.10 -58.61
N ILE A 7 26.61 -8.42 -58.39
CA ILE A 7 25.86 -9.41 -59.18
C ILE A 7 25.22 -10.43 -58.22
N LEU A 8 24.06 -10.06 -57.65
CA LEU A 8 23.22 -10.97 -56.84
C LEU A 8 21.79 -10.40 -56.65
N VAL A 9 21.19 -9.85 -57.71
CA VAL A 9 19.96 -9.03 -57.62
C VAL A 9 18.80 -9.50 -58.54
N ILE A 10 18.97 -10.56 -59.36
CA ILE A 10 17.95 -10.96 -60.37
C ILE A 10 17.66 -12.48 -60.40
N ILE A 11 17.55 -13.14 -59.24
CA ILE A 11 16.98 -14.51 -59.12
C ILE A 11 16.07 -14.62 -57.86
N ALA A 12 15.38 -13.54 -57.50
CA ALA A 12 14.50 -13.50 -56.31
C ALA A 12 13.18 -12.76 -56.57
N THR A 13 12.72 -12.74 -57.82
CA THR A 13 11.38 -12.24 -58.19
C THR A 13 10.71 -13.21 -59.15
N VAL A 14 9.42 -13.48 -58.90
CA VAL A 14 8.49 -14.29 -59.69
C VAL A 14 8.76 -15.80 -59.73
N SER A 15 8.33 -16.49 -58.68
CA SER A 15 7.90 -17.89 -58.74
C SER A 15 6.58 -18.13 -57.97
N LEU A 16 5.59 -17.27 -58.25
CA LEU A 16 4.17 -17.57 -58.01
C LEU A 16 3.50 -17.84 -59.36
N THR A 17 3.10 -19.10 -59.61
CA THR A 17 1.82 -19.53 -60.23
C THR A 17 1.86 -21.02 -60.60
N SER A 18 1.34 -21.88 -59.72
CA SER A 18 0.66 -23.16 -60.02
C SER A 18 0.31 -23.82 -58.67
N CYS A 19 -0.84 -23.52 -58.08
CA CYS A 19 -2.06 -24.33 -58.16
C CYS A 19 -2.01 -25.65 -57.36
N GLY A 20 -2.80 -25.71 -56.28
CA GLY A 20 -3.41 -26.97 -55.81
C GLY A 20 -2.68 -27.73 -54.70
N GLY A 21 -2.59 -27.15 -53.50
CA GLY A 21 -2.22 -27.88 -52.29
C GLY A 21 -2.58 -27.03 -51.07
N GLY A 22 -3.27 -27.60 -50.08
CA GLY A 22 -3.63 -26.87 -48.86
C GLY A 22 -2.39 -26.46 -48.08
N SER A 23 -2.42 -25.26 -47.49
CA SER A 23 -1.49 -24.87 -46.42
C SER A 23 -1.42 -25.99 -45.37
N SER A 24 -0.22 -26.49 -45.05
CA SER A 24 -0.08 -27.61 -44.10
C SER A 24 -0.55 -27.20 -42.72
N GLU A 25 -0.99 -28.18 -41.92
CA GLU A 25 -1.45 -27.89 -40.55
C GLU A 25 -0.35 -27.27 -39.69
N GLU A 26 0.94 -27.56 -39.94
CA GLU A 26 2.04 -26.87 -39.25
C GLU A 26 2.12 -25.38 -39.62
N ALA A 27 1.85 -25.00 -40.86
CA ALA A 27 1.86 -23.59 -41.28
C ALA A 27 0.67 -22.80 -40.71
N LYS A 28 -0.47 -23.47 -40.44
CA LYS A 28 -1.59 -22.87 -39.71
C LYS A 28 -1.33 -22.79 -38.20
N LYS A 29 -0.74 -23.83 -37.60
CA LYS A 29 -0.33 -23.83 -36.18
C LYS A 29 0.78 -22.83 -35.85
N LEU A 30 1.51 -22.33 -36.86
CA LEU A 30 2.46 -21.21 -36.70
C LEU A 30 1.78 -19.83 -36.67
N LEU A 31 0.47 -19.75 -36.93
CA LEU A 31 -0.33 -18.52 -36.96
C LEU A 31 -1.50 -18.54 -35.98
N SER A 32 -1.63 -19.57 -35.13
CA SER A 32 -2.62 -19.60 -34.07
C SER A 32 -2.04 -19.91 -32.70
N GLN A 33 -2.57 -19.23 -31.69
CA GLN A 33 -2.14 -19.31 -30.29
C GLN A 33 -3.32 -19.78 -29.45
N ILE A 34 -3.08 -20.79 -28.62
CA ILE A 34 -4.08 -21.34 -27.70
C ILE A 34 -3.93 -20.64 -26.34
N LEU A 35 -5.04 -20.07 -25.85
CA LEU A 35 -5.14 -19.38 -24.57
C LEU A 35 -5.99 -20.18 -23.59
N THR A 36 -5.53 -20.28 -22.34
CA THR A 36 -6.24 -20.90 -21.23
C THR A 36 -6.78 -19.82 -20.31
N ILE A 37 -8.09 -19.81 -20.01
CA ILE A 37 -8.67 -18.83 -19.09
C ILE A 37 -8.79 -19.45 -17.69
N VAL A 38 -8.32 -18.72 -16.67
CA VAL A 38 -8.26 -19.19 -15.28
C VAL A 38 -8.83 -18.11 -14.35
N GLY A 39 -9.76 -18.51 -13.49
CA GLY A 39 -10.31 -17.62 -12.46
C GLY A 39 -11.32 -16.57 -12.95
N ILE A 40 -11.77 -16.67 -14.20
CA ILE A 40 -12.73 -15.74 -14.81
C ILE A 40 -13.99 -16.52 -15.27
N PRO A 41 -15.19 -16.18 -14.77
CA PRO A 41 -16.45 -16.71 -15.26
C PRO A 41 -16.62 -16.53 -16.78
N GLN A 42 -16.99 -17.61 -17.46
CA GLN A 42 -17.00 -17.65 -18.94
C GLN A 42 -18.11 -16.79 -19.57
N ASP A 43 -19.13 -16.49 -18.78
CA ASP A 43 -20.29 -15.64 -19.09
C ASP A 43 -20.01 -14.14 -18.94
N MET A 44 -18.94 -13.75 -18.23
CA MET A 44 -18.47 -12.36 -18.19
C MET A 44 -17.65 -11.98 -19.43
N ILE A 45 -17.12 -12.94 -20.20
CA ILE A 45 -16.17 -12.64 -21.28
C ILE A 45 -16.92 -12.15 -22.52
N VAL A 46 -16.66 -10.91 -22.92
CA VAL A 46 -17.27 -10.29 -24.11
C VAL A 46 -16.46 -10.58 -25.35
N ASN A 47 -15.15 -10.27 -25.30
CA ASN A 47 -14.20 -10.42 -26.39
C ASN A 47 -12.81 -10.73 -25.86
N ILE A 48 -11.98 -11.30 -26.72
CA ILE A 48 -10.52 -11.33 -26.58
C ILE A 48 -9.98 -10.83 -27.92
N CYS A 49 -8.90 -10.04 -27.93
CA CYS A 49 -8.31 -9.51 -29.16
C CYS A 49 -6.82 -9.24 -29.00
N GLN A 50 -6.16 -8.86 -30.10
CA GLN A 50 -4.80 -8.34 -30.07
C GLN A 50 -4.79 -6.83 -30.37
N ASP A 51 -4.35 -6.08 -29.38
CA ASP A 51 -4.32 -4.62 -29.39
C ASP A 51 -3.25 -4.09 -30.37
N GLY A 52 -3.66 -3.17 -31.25
CA GLY A 52 -2.79 -2.40 -32.12
C GLY A 52 -2.86 -0.88 -31.93
N ASN A 53 -3.60 -0.39 -30.93
CA ASN A 53 -3.88 1.04 -30.72
C ASN A 53 -3.64 1.56 -29.28
N ASP A 54 -3.35 0.68 -28.32
CA ASP A 54 -3.15 0.95 -26.88
C ASP A 54 -4.35 1.62 -26.16
N ASN A 55 -5.57 1.49 -26.70
CA ASN A 55 -6.79 2.09 -26.12
C ASN A 55 -7.40 1.26 -24.95
N GLY A 56 -6.93 0.03 -24.74
CA GLY A 56 -7.33 -0.84 -23.64
C GLY A 56 -8.68 -1.56 -23.82
N PHE A 57 -9.27 -1.52 -25.01
CA PHE A 57 -10.47 -2.25 -25.43
C PHE A 57 -10.26 -2.89 -26.83
N CYS A 58 -11.19 -3.74 -27.27
CA CYS A 58 -11.12 -4.41 -28.56
C CYS A 58 -11.85 -3.62 -29.64
N ASP A 59 -11.10 -2.95 -30.52
CA ASP A 59 -11.70 -2.20 -31.61
C ASP A 59 -12.39 -3.12 -32.64
N SER A 60 -13.43 -2.59 -33.29
CA SER A 60 -14.18 -3.31 -34.36
C SER A 60 -13.32 -3.84 -35.52
N ILE A 61 -12.10 -3.33 -35.69
CA ILE A 61 -11.12 -3.77 -36.69
C ILE A 61 -10.28 -4.95 -36.17
N GLU A 62 -10.04 -5.01 -34.85
CA GLU A 62 -9.20 -6.00 -34.16
C GLU A 62 -9.97 -7.28 -33.84
N LEU A 63 -11.28 -7.18 -33.67
CA LEU A 63 -12.20 -8.33 -33.56
C LEU A 63 -12.22 -9.22 -34.82
N GLY A 64 -11.61 -8.79 -35.93
CA GLY A 64 -11.52 -9.56 -37.18
C GLY A 64 -10.60 -10.79 -37.13
N SER A 65 -9.68 -10.88 -36.16
CA SER A 65 -8.69 -11.97 -36.03
C SER A 65 -9.04 -13.05 -35.00
N VAL A 66 -10.15 -12.90 -34.26
CA VAL A 66 -10.49 -13.80 -33.15
C VAL A 66 -11.77 -14.58 -33.44
N SER A 67 -11.81 -15.83 -33.01
CA SER A 67 -13.07 -16.59 -32.96
C SER A 67 -13.88 -16.33 -31.66
N LEU A 68 -14.59 -15.18 -31.55
CA LEU A 68 -16.07 -14.98 -31.27
C LEU A 68 -16.82 -15.38 -29.89
N ILE A 69 -18.19 -15.25 -29.77
CA ILE A 69 -19.22 -15.39 -28.61
C ILE A 69 -19.17 -14.24 -27.59
N LYS A 70 -20.24 -13.51 -27.17
CA LYS A 70 -21.67 -13.19 -27.56
C LYS A 70 -22.04 -11.95 -26.70
N ASN A 71 -22.94 -11.02 -27.01
CA ASN A 71 -24.16 -11.11 -27.84
C ASN A 71 -24.62 -9.74 -28.38
N ASN A 72 -23.87 -9.11 -29.28
CA ASN A 72 -24.42 -8.06 -30.16
C ASN A 72 -23.86 -8.17 -31.60
N PHE A 73 -24.76 -8.36 -32.56
CA PHE A 73 -24.62 -8.46 -34.03
C PHE A 73 -23.46 -9.24 -34.72
N PHE A 74 -22.28 -9.47 -34.14
CA PHE A 74 -21.15 -10.15 -34.79
C PHE A 74 -20.52 -11.33 -33.99
N THR A 75 -21.25 -12.46 -34.00
CA THR A 75 -20.75 -13.86 -34.17
C THR A 75 -20.13 -14.67 -32.97
N LYS A 76 -20.07 -16.02 -33.10
CA LYS A 76 -19.83 -17.09 -32.06
C LYS A 76 -18.51 -17.95 -32.14
N VAL A 77 -17.80 -18.07 -31.01
CA VAL A 77 -16.61 -18.89 -30.67
C VAL A 77 -16.59 -20.31 -31.21
N LEU A 78 -15.38 -20.84 -31.29
CA LEU A 78 -15.12 -22.27 -31.21
C LEU A 78 -14.42 -22.58 -29.88
N LEU A 79 -15.20 -23.02 -28.92
CA LEU A 79 -14.72 -23.57 -27.65
C LEU A 79 -14.08 -24.91 -27.99
N GLY A 80 -12.84 -25.12 -27.55
CA GLY A 80 -12.34 -26.48 -27.36
C GLY A 80 -13.17 -27.21 -26.31
N GLU A 81 -13.13 -28.54 -26.29
CA GLU A 81 -13.80 -29.35 -25.26
C GLU A 81 -13.21 -29.14 -23.84
N ASP A 82 -12.17 -28.30 -23.72
CA ASP A 82 -11.28 -28.10 -22.58
C ASP A 82 -11.24 -26.64 -22.04
N LYS A 83 -12.16 -25.76 -22.49
CA LYS A 83 -12.18 -24.30 -22.20
C LYS A 83 -11.02 -23.48 -22.81
N SER A 84 -10.37 -23.99 -23.85
CA SER A 84 -9.33 -23.25 -24.57
C SER A 84 -9.89 -22.32 -25.66
N TYR A 85 -9.18 -21.21 -25.92
CA TYR A 85 -9.51 -20.18 -26.90
C TYR A 85 -8.40 -20.07 -27.96
N GLU A 86 -8.75 -20.03 -29.24
CA GLU A 86 -7.79 -19.88 -30.35
C GLU A 86 -7.80 -18.45 -30.93
N LEU A 87 -6.70 -17.73 -30.77
CA LEU A 87 -6.38 -16.53 -31.55
C LEU A 87 -5.88 -16.95 -32.94
N LYS A 88 -6.39 -16.33 -34.00
CA LYS A 88 -5.93 -16.54 -35.38
C LYS A 88 -5.14 -15.34 -35.87
N ASP A 89 -4.26 -15.56 -36.84
CA ASP A 89 -3.34 -14.55 -37.37
C ASP A 89 -2.52 -13.86 -36.24
N TYR A 90 -2.11 -14.67 -35.26
CA TYR A 90 -1.50 -14.23 -34.01
C TYR A 90 -0.14 -13.55 -34.21
N ASP A 91 0.01 -12.37 -33.60
CA ASP A 91 1.22 -11.55 -33.57
C ASP A 91 1.77 -11.46 -32.13
N PRO A 92 2.89 -12.14 -31.79
CA PRO A 92 3.45 -12.14 -30.44
C PRO A 92 3.98 -10.76 -29.99
N THR A 93 4.07 -9.77 -30.88
CA THR A 93 4.53 -8.41 -30.56
C THR A 93 3.41 -7.49 -30.06
N LYS A 94 2.15 -7.88 -30.28
CA LYS A 94 0.96 -7.15 -29.82
C LYS A 94 0.49 -7.66 -28.48
N LYS A 95 -0.02 -6.76 -27.63
CA LYS A 95 -0.68 -7.18 -26.38
C LYS A 95 -1.93 -8.01 -26.69
N ILE A 96 -2.35 -8.82 -25.73
CA ILE A 96 -3.68 -9.45 -25.74
C ILE A 96 -4.56 -8.67 -24.77
N ILE A 97 -5.77 -8.33 -25.19
CA ILE A 97 -6.82 -7.77 -24.32
C ILE A 97 -7.89 -8.84 -24.12
N MET A 98 -8.39 -8.95 -22.90
CA MET A 98 -9.64 -9.65 -22.59
C MET A 98 -10.65 -8.63 -22.07
N GLU A 99 -11.76 -8.47 -22.78
CA GLU A 99 -12.90 -7.64 -22.36
C GLU A 99 -13.87 -8.47 -21.54
N LEU A 100 -14.30 -7.88 -20.43
CA LEU A 100 -15.17 -8.49 -19.44
C LEU A 100 -16.37 -7.56 -19.20
N GLN A 101 -17.54 -8.13 -18.99
CA GLN A 101 -18.76 -7.40 -18.65
C GLN A 101 -19.45 -8.07 -17.46
N ASP A 102 -19.71 -7.27 -16.43
CA ASP A 102 -20.61 -7.61 -15.34
C ASP A 102 -21.38 -6.37 -14.92
N SER A 103 -22.60 -6.24 -15.44
CA SER A 103 -23.50 -5.12 -15.14
C SER A 103 -24.17 -5.23 -13.76
N GLU A 104 -23.96 -6.32 -13.01
CA GLU A 104 -24.41 -6.44 -11.62
C GLU A 104 -23.33 -5.97 -10.65
N SER A 105 -22.05 -6.21 -10.96
CA SER A 105 -20.90 -5.84 -10.12
C SER A 105 -20.17 -4.55 -10.52
N ILE A 106 -20.24 -4.10 -11.79
CA ILE A 106 -19.53 -2.90 -12.28
C ILE A 106 -20.53 -1.79 -12.62
N GLU A 107 -20.37 -0.63 -11.98
CA GLU A 107 -21.28 0.52 -12.05
C GLU A 107 -21.05 1.40 -13.29
N PHE A 108 -19.92 1.21 -13.98
CA PHE A 108 -19.43 2.08 -15.05
C PHE A 108 -19.36 1.37 -16.41
N ASN A 109 -19.28 2.16 -17.50
CA ASN A 109 -19.09 1.66 -18.87
C ASN A 109 -20.08 0.54 -19.29
N ASP A 110 -21.34 0.60 -18.87
CA ASP A 110 -22.33 -0.48 -19.07
C ASP A 110 -21.87 -1.86 -18.52
N GLY A 111 -21.12 -1.85 -17.40
CA GLY A 111 -20.54 -3.04 -16.77
C GLY A 111 -19.21 -3.50 -17.37
N ASN A 112 -18.69 -2.81 -18.40
CA ASN A 112 -17.51 -3.26 -19.16
C ASN A 112 -16.18 -2.83 -18.53
N PHE A 113 -15.25 -3.77 -18.46
CA PHE A 113 -13.85 -3.57 -18.08
C PHE A 113 -12.93 -4.48 -18.89
N SER A 114 -11.61 -4.35 -18.72
CA SER A 114 -10.65 -5.17 -19.45
C SER A 114 -9.45 -5.60 -18.61
N LEU A 115 -8.76 -6.63 -19.08
CA LEU A 115 -7.43 -7.04 -18.62
C LEU A 115 -6.46 -7.08 -19.79
N GLU A 116 -5.24 -6.57 -19.57
CA GLU A 116 -4.15 -6.54 -20.56
C GLU A 116 -3.08 -7.58 -20.23
N TYR A 117 -2.52 -8.16 -21.29
CA TYR A 117 -1.54 -9.24 -21.24
C TYR A 117 -0.43 -9.00 -22.27
N LYS A 118 0.77 -9.52 -21.98
CA LYS A 118 1.87 -9.58 -22.95
C LYS A 118 1.47 -10.52 -24.08
N GLY A 119 1.85 -10.20 -25.32
CA GLY A 119 1.48 -11.00 -26.49
C GLY A 119 1.84 -12.48 -26.37
N THR A 120 2.97 -12.77 -25.73
CA THR A 120 3.48 -14.12 -25.48
C THR A 120 2.71 -14.96 -24.46
N SER A 121 1.68 -14.41 -23.81
CA SER A 121 0.97 -15.08 -22.72
C SER A 121 0.05 -16.20 -23.23
N THR A 122 0.02 -17.31 -22.50
CA THR A 122 -0.81 -18.50 -22.76
C THR A 122 -1.95 -18.67 -21.74
N GLU A 123 -1.91 -17.91 -20.65
CA GLU A 123 -2.90 -17.92 -19.58
C GLU A 123 -3.54 -16.52 -19.49
N LEU A 124 -4.86 -16.45 -19.44
CA LEU A 124 -5.60 -15.23 -19.13
C LEU A 124 -6.20 -15.36 -17.74
N SER A 125 -5.59 -14.68 -16.77
CA SER A 125 -6.03 -14.59 -15.37
C SER A 125 -5.69 -13.22 -14.79
N ILE A 126 -6.27 -12.84 -13.65
CA ILE A 126 -5.91 -11.57 -12.99
C ILE A 126 -4.44 -11.58 -12.56
N LEU A 127 -3.98 -12.68 -11.97
CA LEU A 127 -2.57 -12.88 -11.60
C LEU A 127 -1.64 -12.77 -12.80
N GLN A 128 -1.99 -13.33 -13.96
CA GLN A 128 -1.15 -13.20 -15.15
C GLN A 128 -1.13 -11.76 -15.68
N SER A 129 -2.24 -11.01 -15.61
CA SER A 129 -2.24 -9.58 -15.98
C SER A 129 -1.34 -8.76 -15.06
N MET A 130 -1.29 -9.07 -13.75
CA MET A 130 -0.34 -8.46 -12.81
C MET A 130 1.13 -8.81 -13.12
N VAL A 131 1.43 -10.05 -13.52
CA VAL A 131 2.78 -10.45 -13.95
C VAL A 131 3.15 -9.77 -15.27
N ASP A 132 2.20 -9.64 -16.19
CA ASP A 132 2.42 -9.01 -17.49
C ASP A 132 2.61 -7.49 -17.37
N ALA A 133 1.98 -6.86 -16.39
CA ALA A 133 2.20 -5.46 -16.00
C ALA A 133 3.42 -5.24 -15.07
N ASP A 134 4.26 -6.27 -14.84
CA ASP A 134 5.43 -6.27 -13.94
C ASP A 134 5.10 -5.94 -12.46
N ASN A 135 3.81 -5.95 -12.09
CA ASN A 135 3.30 -5.76 -10.73
C ASN A 135 3.52 -6.99 -9.83
N LEU A 136 3.70 -8.18 -10.40
CA LEU A 136 4.15 -9.41 -9.73
C LEU A 136 5.27 -10.08 -10.56
N SER A 137 6.11 -10.90 -9.95
CA SER A 137 7.01 -11.77 -10.73
C SER A 137 6.32 -13.08 -11.11
N GLY A 138 6.78 -13.69 -12.20
CA GLY A 138 6.30 -15.02 -12.59
C GLY A 138 6.52 -16.06 -11.50
N GLU A 139 7.60 -15.95 -10.70
CA GLU A 139 7.87 -16.85 -9.57
C GLU A 139 6.85 -16.75 -8.43
N ASP A 140 6.35 -15.54 -8.14
CA ASP A 140 5.45 -15.30 -7.00
C ASP A 140 4.13 -16.06 -7.14
N VAL A 141 3.67 -16.25 -8.39
CA VAL A 141 2.38 -16.85 -8.72
C VAL A 141 2.43 -18.35 -9.02
N VAL A 142 3.61 -18.96 -9.23
CA VAL A 142 3.72 -20.38 -9.68
C VAL A 142 3.02 -21.36 -8.74
N GLU A 143 3.18 -21.19 -7.43
CA GLU A 143 2.62 -22.12 -6.45
C GLU A 143 1.14 -21.83 -6.17
N VAL A 144 0.73 -20.56 -6.19
CA VAL A 144 -0.69 -20.17 -6.09
C VAL A 144 -1.49 -20.66 -7.28
N LYS A 145 -0.91 -20.71 -8.49
CA LYS A 145 -1.53 -21.33 -9.68
C LYS A 145 -1.82 -22.83 -9.53
N LYS A 146 -1.31 -23.51 -8.49
CA LYS A 146 -1.47 -24.95 -8.25
C LYS A 146 -2.16 -25.28 -6.92
N MET A 147 -2.58 -24.29 -6.14
CA MET A 147 -3.04 -24.51 -4.76
C MET A 147 -4.46 -25.07 -4.67
N ASP A 148 -4.72 -25.84 -3.61
CA ASP A 148 -6.08 -26.18 -3.21
C ASP A 148 -6.86 -24.90 -2.84
N GLY A 149 -8.12 -24.81 -3.25
CA GLY A 149 -8.95 -23.60 -3.04
C GLY A 149 -8.71 -22.47 -4.05
N LYS A 150 -7.94 -22.72 -5.14
CA LYS A 150 -7.65 -21.72 -6.19
C LYS A 150 -8.90 -21.03 -6.74
N ASP A 151 -9.98 -21.77 -7.01
CA ASP A 151 -11.24 -21.19 -7.51
C ASP A 151 -11.77 -20.11 -6.54
N THR A 152 -11.83 -20.42 -5.24
CA THR A 152 -12.28 -19.47 -4.20
C THR A 152 -11.35 -18.27 -4.04
N PHE A 153 -10.04 -18.44 -4.27
CA PHE A 153 -9.09 -17.33 -4.29
C PHE A 153 -9.28 -16.43 -5.51
N ASP A 154 -9.53 -17.01 -6.68
CA ASP A 154 -9.78 -16.26 -7.91
C ASP A 154 -11.10 -15.48 -7.84
N ASP A 155 -12.17 -16.09 -7.30
CA ASP A 155 -13.46 -15.42 -7.06
C ASP A 155 -13.28 -14.18 -6.17
N ILE A 156 -12.48 -14.28 -5.10
CA ILE A 156 -12.18 -13.16 -4.20
C ILE A 156 -11.33 -12.10 -4.92
N LEU A 157 -10.30 -12.51 -5.65
CA LEU A 157 -9.42 -11.61 -6.38
C LEU A 157 -10.19 -10.81 -7.44
N LEU A 158 -11.11 -11.47 -8.16
CA LEU A 158 -12.03 -10.83 -9.09
C LEU A 158 -12.99 -9.88 -8.37
N GLY A 159 -13.59 -10.31 -7.24
CA GLY A 159 -14.46 -9.47 -6.42
C GLY A 159 -13.78 -8.19 -5.92
N SER A 160 -12.61 -8.29 -5.29
CA SER A 160 -11.84 -7.12 -4.84
C SER A 160 -11.35 -6.27 -6.01
N MET A 161 -10.98 -6.86 -7.15
CA MET A 161 -10.63 -6.09 -8.34
C MET A 161 -11.83 -5.28 -8.86
N MET A 162 -13.02 -5.87 -9.00
CA MET A 162 -14.22 -5.16 -9.45
C MET A 162 -14.62 -4.05 -8.46
N LYS A 163 -14.57 -4.34 -7.15
CA LYS A 163 -14.86 -3.38 -6.08
C LYS A 163 -13.88 -2.19 -6.09
N ASN A 164 -12.58 -2.44 -6.17
CA ASN A 164 -11.56 -1.39 -6.27
C ASN A 164 -11.71 -0.61 -7.59
N LEU A 165 -12.06 -1.26 -8.71
CA LEU A 165 -12.26 -0.60 -10.01
C LEU A 165 -13.42 0.40 -9.95
N ASN A 166 -14.59 -0.01 -9.44
CA ASN A 166 -15.72 0.89 -9.21
C ASN A 166 -15.29 2.06 -8.31
N ARG A 167 -14.60 1.78 -7.21
CA ARG A 167 -14.15 2.83 -6.27
C ARG A 167 -13.19 3.84 -6.91
N TYR A 168 -12.24 3.41 -7.75
CA TYR A 168 -11.39 4.33 -8.51
C TYR A 168 -12.18 5.15 -9.54
N MET A 169 -13.08 4.51 -10.31
CA MET A 169 -13.90 5.19 -11.31
C MET A 169 -14.92 6.15 -10.69
N ASN A 170 -15.42 5.83 -9.48
CA ASN A 170 -16.22 6.70 -8.61
C ASN A 170 -15.49 7.97 -8.12
N ASN A 171 -14.18 8.11 -8.41
CA ASN A 171 -13.35 9.28 -8.16
C ASN A 171 -12.86 9.95 -9.47
N ASP A 172 -13.63 9.83 -10.56
CA ASP A 172 -13.33 10.37 -11.89
C ASP A 172 -12.01 9.86 -12.53
N MET A 173 -11.55 8.67 -12.12
CA MET A 173 -10.44 8.02 -12.83
C MET A 173 -10.94 7.39 -14.14
N GLU A 174 -10.28 7.75 -15.24
CA GLU A 174 -10.48 7.08 -16.53
C GLU A 174 -10.20 5.58 -16.40
N HIS A 175 -11.03 4.74 -17.05
CA HIS A 175 -11.02 3.29 -16.90
C HIS A 175 -9.62 2.65 -17.04
N GLN A 176 -8.85 3.05 -18.04
CA GLN A 176 -7.50 2.52 -18.29
C GLN A 176 -6.55 2.80 -17.12
N SER A 177 -6.63 4.01 -16.54
CA SER A 177 -5.87 4.43 -15.36
C SER A 177 -6.34 3.73 -14.08
N ALA A 178 -7.66 3.63 -13.88
CA ALA A 178 -8.27 2.95 -12.74
C ALA A 178 -7.85 1.47 -12.68
N ARG A 179 -7.99 0.75 -13.80
CA ARG A 179 -7.53 -0.64 -13.98
C ARG A 179 -6.03 -0.78 -13.72
N GLY A 180 -5.20 0.09 -14.31
CA GLY A 180 -3.74 0.04 -14.16
C GLY A 180 -3.27 0.25 -12.72
N VAL A 181 -3.90 1.17 -11.99
CA VAL A 181 -3.65 1.38 -10.55
C VAL A 181 -4.12 0.19 -9.72
N ASN A 182 -5.34 -0.30 -9.96
CA ASN A 182 -5.93 -1.41 -9.21
C ASN A 182 -5.06 -2.68 -9.29
N LEU A 183 -4.59 -3.05 -10.48
CA LEU A 183 -3.64 -4.16 -10.67
C LEU A 183 -2.31 -3.93 -9.96
N LYS A 184 -1.87 -2.67 -9.81
CA LYS A 184 -0.64 -2.30 -9.09
C LYS A 184 -0.81 -2.41 -7.58
N GLU A 185 -1.92 -1.91 -7.01
CA GLU A 185 -2.13 -1.96 -5.56
C GLU A 185 -2.46 -3.37 -5.06
N LEU A 186 -3.25 -4.15 -5.80
CA LEU A 186 -3.40 -5.59 -5.52
C LEU A 186 -2.03 -6.32 -5.62
N GLY A 187 -1.21 -6.00 -6.62
CA GLY A 187 0.15 -6.52 -6.74
C GLY A 187 1.09 -6.11 -5.58
N ARG A 188 0.89 -4.91 -5.02
CA ARG A 188 1.59 -4.41 -3.83
C ARG A 188 1.22 -5.23 -2.60
N VAL A 189 -0.08 -5.42 -2.33
CA VAL A 189 -0.56 -6.25 -1.21
C VAL A 189 0.04 -7.66 -1.27
N PHE A 190 0.08 -8.26 -2.46
CA PHE A 190 0.65 -9.61 -2.65
C PHE A 190 2.18 -9.69 -2.57
N LYS A 191 2.90 -8.56 -2.62
CA LYS A 191 4.36 -8.48 -2.42
C LYS A 191 4.72 -8.20 -0.97
N ASP A 192 4.03 -7.23 -0.36
CA ASP A 192 4.42 -6.62 0.90
C ASP A 192 3.67 -7.22 2.09
N ASP A 193 2.37 -7.50 1.93
CA ASP A 193 1.45 -7.83 3.02
C ASP A 193 1.09 -9.33 3.06
N ILE A 194 0.89 -9.98 1.89
CA ILE A 194 0.56 -11.41 1.76
C ILE A 194 1.43 -12.08 0.69
N PRO A 195 2.66 -12.54 1.03
CA PRO A 195 3.59 -13.13 0.06
C PRO A 195 3.06 -14.42 -0.58
N LEU A 196 2.52 -14.32 -1.80
CA LEU A 196 1.86 -15.40 -2.55
C LEU A 196 2.68 -16.70 -2.57
N LYS A 197 4.01 -16.61 -2.72
CA LYS A 197 4.94 -17.75 -2.77
C LYS A 197 4.85 -18.69 -1.56
N ASN A 198 4.46 -18.20 -0.38
CA ASN A 198 4.30 -19.02 0.84
C ASN A 198 2.83 -19.41 1.13
N LEU A 199 1.87 -18.75 0.49
CA LEU A 199 0.43 -18.86 0.80
C LEU A 199 -0.10 -20.31 0.72
N PRO A 200 0.20 -21.13 -0.32
CA PRO A 200 -0.28 -22.51 -0.39
C PRO A 200 0.27 -23.40 0.73
N THR A 201 1.52 -23.19 1.13
CA THR A 201 2.16 -23.93 2.24
C THR A 201 1.54 -23.56 3.58
N LEU A 202 1.26 -22.27 3.80
CA LEU A 202 0.63 -21.78 5.02
C LEU A 202 -0.79 -22.32 5.17
N ILE A 203 -1.59 -22.26 4.10
CA ILE A 203 -2.94 -22.84 4.02
C ILE A 203 -2.90 -24.35 4.32
N LYS A 204 -2.00 -25.09 3.65
CA LYS A 204 -1.86 -26.54 3.84
C LYS A 204 -1.47 -26.92 5.27
N ASN A 205 -0.59 -26.15 5.91
CA ASN A 205 -0.15 -26.38 7.28
C ASN A 205 -1.25 -26.06 8.31
N GLN A 206 -2.14 -25.10 8.04
CA GLN A 206 -3.22 -24.73 8.96
C GLN A 206 -4.46 -25.63 8.82
N CYS A 207 -4.77 -26.09 7.61
CA CYS A 207 -5.99 -26.83 7.32
C CYS A 207 -5.79 -28.34 7.07
N GLU A 208 -4.55 -28.84 7.02
CA GLU A 208 -4.21 -30.26 6.79
C GLU A 208 -4.83 -30.90 5.53
N GLY A 209 -5.28 -30.09 4.57
CA GLY A 209 -5.98 -30.53 3.36
C GLY A 209 -7.51 -30.52 3.46
N ASP A 210 -8.10 -30.09 4.58
CA ASP A 210 -9.55 -29.93 4.72
C ASP A 210 -10.07 -28.78 3.85
N LYS A 211 -10.94 -29.10 2.89
CA LYS A 211 -11.41 -28.15 1.88
C LYS A 211 -12.30 -27.05 2.44
N GLU A 212 -13.03 -27.31 3.52
CA GLU A 212 -13.91 -26.30 4.13
C GLU A 212 -13.07 -25.28 4.91
N CYS A 213 -12.10 -25.74 5.69
CA CYS A 213 -11.07 -24.90 6.32
C CYS A 213 -10.32 -24.07 5.28
N ILE A 214 -9.83 -24.68 4.19
CA ILE A 214 -9.09 -23.98 3.12
C ILE A 214 -9.95 -22.85 2.54
N ASN A 215 -11.20 -23.13 2.16
CA ASN A 215 -12.09 -22.12 1.59
C ASN A 215 -12.47 -21.02 2.60
N ASN A 216 -12.66 -21.36 3.88
CA ASN A 216 -12.98 -20.38 4.92
C ASN A 216 -11.77 -19.50 5.27
N LEU A 217 -10.57 -20.08 5.32
CA LEU A 217 -9.31 -19.34 5.50
C LEU A 217 -9.07 -18.39 4.33
N ILE A 218 -9.26 -18.86 3.09
CA ILE A 218 -9.16 -18.03 1.88
C ILE A 218 -10.19 -16.88 1.90
N LYS A 219 -11.44 -17.15 2.30
CA LYS A 219 -12.51 -16.15 2.46
C LYS A 219 -12.28 -15.11 3.56
N ASN A 220 -11.24 -15.25 4.39
CA ASN A 220 -10.87 -14.26 5.40
C ASN A 220 -9.73 -13.32 4.95
N PHE A 221 -9.10 -13.55 3.79
CA PHE A 221 -8.17 -12.58 3.17
C PHE A 221 -8.78 -11.29 2.55
N PRO A 222 -10.07 -11.18 2.15
CA PRO A 222 -10.58 -10.03 1.39
C PRO A 222 -10.34 -8.67 2.05
N VAL A 223 -10.35 -8.62 3.39
CA VAL A 223 -10.14 -7.39 4.18
C VAL A 223 -8.83 -6.68 3.83
N ASN A 224 -7.82 -7.42 3.36
CA ASN A 224 -6.52 -6.87 3.00
C ASN A 224 -6.36 -6.60 1.49
N LEU A 225 -7.29 -7.06 0.63
CA LEU A 225 -7.23 -6.92 -0.83
C LEU A 225 -8.02 -5.72 -1.35
N ASP A 226 -9.02 -5.29 -0.59
CA ASP A 226 -9.72 -4.03 -0.85
C ASP A 226 -8.79 -2.87 -0.51
N THR A 227 -8.58 -1.93 -1.44
CA THR A 227 -7.81 -0.73 -1.13
C THR A 227 -8.64 0.16 -0.19
N ASP A 228 -7.99 0.77 0.80
CA ASP A 228 -8.66 1.66 1.73
C ASP A 228 -9.28 2.85 1.00
N GLU A 229 -10.47 3.28 1.42
CA GLU A 229 -11.24 4.33 0.74
C GLU A 229 -10.49 5.66 0.71
N GLN A 230 -9.70 5.93 1.75
CA GLN A 230 -8.86 7.13 1.82
C GLN A 230 -7.70 7.09 0.81
N ASP A 231 -7.07 5.93 0.66
CA ASP A 231 -5.94 5.74 -0.26
C ASP A 231 -6.44 5.75 -1.71
N ILE A 232 -7.63 5.22 -1.98
CA ILE A 232 -8.30 5.31 -3.29
C ILE A 232 -8.49 6.76 -3.69
N TYR A 233 -9.09 7.61 -2.83
CA TYR A 233 -9.29 9.02 -3.15
C TYR A 233 -7.92 9.70 -3.42
N THR A 234 -6.92 9.44 -2.58
CA THR A 234 -5.59 10.06 -2.70
C THR A 234 -4.91 9.68 -4.03
N ILE A 235 -4.94 8.40 -4.41
CA ILE A 235 -4.34 7.92 -5.68
C ILE A 235 -5.15 8.42 -6.89
N ALA A 236 -6.48 8.55 -6.75
CA ALA A 236 -7.34 9.12 -7.78
C ALA A 236 -7.08 10.62 -7.97
N GLU A 237 -6.90 11.39 -6.89
CA GLU A 237 -6.56 12.81 -6.94
C GLU A 237 -5.30 13.05 -7.78
N GLU A 238 -4.25 12.23 -7.59
CA GLU A 238 -3.00 12.32 -8.36
C GLU A 238 -3.16 12.01 -9.86
N ARG A 239 -4.23 11.32 -10.27
CA ARG A 239 -4.34 10.68 -11.60
C ARG A 239 -5.58 11.04 -12.42
N ARG A 240 -6.60 11.65 -11.83
CA ARG A 240 -7.80 12.10 -12.57
C ARG A 240 -7.44 13.20 -13.58
N THR A 241 -7.99 13.11 -14.79
CA THR A 241 -7.66 14.04 -15.89
C THR A 241 -8.32 15.42 -15.71
N VAL A 242 -9.36 15.50 -14.88
CA VAL A 242 -9.97 16.75 -14.43
C VAL A 242 -9.72 16.91 -12.93
N LYS A 243 -8.76 17.77 -12.58
CA LYS A 243 -8.61 18.24 -11.19
C LYS A 243 -9.87 19.00 -10.77
N LEU A 244 -10.45 18.66 -9.63
CA LEU A 244 -11.59 19.37 -9.05
C LEU A 244 -11.15 20.71 -8.43
N LEU A 245 -11.99 21.38 -7.64
CA LEU A 245 -11.62 22.68 -7.10
C LEU A 245 -10.81 22.55 -5.81
N ASN A 246 -11.15 21.61 -4.94
CA ASN A 246 -10.37 21.30 -3.75
C ASN A 246 -8.93 20.91 -4.11
N ASP A 247 -8.74 20.06 -5.14
CA ASP A 247 -7.40 19.68 -5.62
C ASP A 247 -6.53 20.91 -5.93
N LYS A 248 -7.09 21.90 -6.64
CA LYS A 248 -6.37 23.12 -7.02
C LYS A 248 -6.03 23.98 -5.79
N LEU A 249 -6.87 23.94 -4.76
CA LEU A 249 -6.62 24.58 -3.47
C LEU A 249 -5.57 23.81 -2.62
N ILE A 250 -5.50 22.49 -2.77
CA ILE A 250 -4.52 21.58 -2.12
C ILE A 250 -3.17 21.57 -2.86
N GLU A 251 -3.15 21.81 -4.17
CA GLU A 251 -1.94 22.08 -4.96
C GLU A 251 -1.29 23.41 -4.56
N GLY A 252 -2.11 24.40 -4.17
CA GLY A 252 -1.63 25.65 -3.58
C GLY A 252 -0.99 25.52 -2.19
N PHE A 253 -1.15 24.38 -1.50
CA PHE A 253 -0.52 24.09 -0.22
C PHE A 253 0.87 23.48 -0.42
N ILE A 254 1.91 24.27 -0.12
CA ILE A 254 3.32 23.96 -0.40
C ILE A 254 4.08 23.69 0.90
N CYS A 255 4.75 22.55 0.95
CA CYS A 255 5.63 22.14 2.04
C CYS A 255 7.09 22.57 1.82
N GLY A 256 7.89 22.57 2.89
CA GLY A 256 9.34 22.80 2.81
C GLY A 256 10.06 21.69 2.05
N GLY A 257 11.30 21.94 1.60
CA GLY A 257 12.04 20.98 0.76
C GLY A 257 12.42 19.65 1.43
N GLU A 258 12.32 19.58 2.77
CA GLU A 258 12.52 18.36 3.59
C GLU A 258 11.19 17.77 4.11
N GLU A 259 10.05 18.34 3.69
CA GLU A 259 8.71 18.01 4.20
C GLU A 259 7.87 17.34 3.11
N ARG A 260 7.22 16.22 3.43
CA ARG A 260 6.25 15.55 2.56
C ARG A 260 4.86 16.16 2.76
N LYS A 261 4.18 16.49 1.66
CA LYS A 261 2.73 16.77 1.67
C LYS A 261 1.98 15.45 1.87
N ILE A 262 1.16 15.38 2.90
CA ILE A 262 0.24 14.26 3.16
C ILE A 262 -1.17 14.84 3.15
N VAL A 263 -2.06 14.24 2.37
CA VAL A 263 -3.46 14.68 2.24
C VAL A 263 -4.38 13.56 2.71
N LYS A 264 -5.46 13.93 3.39
CA LYS A 264 -6.55 13.06 3.84
C LYS A 264 -7.88 13.72 3.45
N HIS A 265 -8.89 12.92 3.13
CA HIS A 265 -10.17 13.31 2.55
C HIS A 265 -11.29 12.44 3.15
N TYR A 266 -12.38 13.07 3.55
CA TYR A 266 -13.52 12.44 4.23
C TYR A 266 -14.78 12.96 3.53
N GLY A 267 -15.64 12.08 3.01
CA GLY A 267 -16.57 12.43 1.95
C GLY A 267 -15.86 12.67 0.61
N TYR A 268 -16.62 12.78 -0.47
CA TYR A 268 -16.13 13.00 -1.83
C TYR A 268 -16.46 14.42 -2.29
N GLU A 269 -15.54 15.12 -2.98
CA GLU A 269 -15.91 16.40 -3.61
C GLU A 269 -16.80 16.13 -4.83
N ASP A 270 -18.11 16.30 -4.70
CA ASP A 270 -19.08 15.97 -5.75
C ASP A 270 -20.11 17.09 -6.05
N ILE A 271 -20.05 18.20 -5.30
CA ILE A 271 -20.97 19.36 -5.36
C ILE A 271 -22.39 19.02 -4.85
N PHE A 272 -22.46 18.08 -3.90
CA PHE A 272 -23.64 17.50 -3.26
C PHE A 272 -24.55 16.78 -4.25
N ASN A 273 -24.01 15.81 -4.98
CA ASN A 273 -24.71 15.00 -5.96
C ASN A 273 -25.22 13.69 -5.34
N LEU A 274 -26.27 13.82 -4.52
CA LEU A 274 -27.06 12.78 -3.83
C LEU A 274 -27.48 11.51 -4.62
N ASN A 275 -27.15 11.39 -5.91
CA ASN A 275 -27.42 10.24 -6.76
C ASN A 275 -26.23 9.30 -6.97
N ASN A 276 -25.01 9.66 -6.55
CA ASN A 276 -23.80 8.90 -6.88
C ASN A 276 -23.32 7.92 -5.79
N LYS A 277 -23.61 8.15 -4.50
CA LYS A 277 -23.16 7.30 -3.38
C LYS A 277 -23.95 7.52 -2.08
N ILE A 278 -23.75 6.63 -1.11
CA ILE A 278 -24.08 6.88 0.30
C ILE A 278 -22.77 7.15 1.03
N GLU A 279 -22.58 8.39 1.44
CA GLU A 279 -21.32 8.87 2.01
C GLU A 279 -21.42 8.96 3.53
N LEU A 280 -20.94 7.91 4.21
CA LEU A 280 -21.14 7.76 5.64
C LEU A 280 -20.22 8.65 6.49
N THR A 281 -20.75 9.18 7.58
CA THR A 281 -19.99 9.90 8.60
C THR A 281 -19.52 8.96 9.72
N HIS A 282 -18.33 9.21 10.27
CA HIS A 282 -17.70 8.40 11.32
C HIS A 282 -17.46 9.21 12.62
N PRO A 283 -18.52 9.83 13.20
CA PRO A 283 -18.40 10.66 14.39
C PRO A 283 -17.82 9.89 15.58
N SER A 284 -16.95 10.56 16.34
CA SER A 284 -16.29 9.92 17.48
C SER A 284 -17.27 9.47 18.55
N ARG A 285 -16.82 8.54 19.40
CA ARG A 285 -17.59 8.08 20.55
C ARG A 285 -17.98 9.22 21.49
N ASP A 286 -17.11 10.22 21.66
CA ASP A 286 -17.36 11.35 22.56
C ASP A 286 -18.46 12.27 21.99
N VAL A 287 -18.56 12.41 20.66
CA VAL A 287 -19.69 13.09 19.98
C VAL A 287 -20.99 12.29 20.10
N ILE A 288 -20.97 10.99 19.78
CA ILE A 288 -22.18 10.13 19.84
C ILE A 288 -22.76 10.06 21.27
N MET A 289 -21.93 10.23 22.31
CA MET A 289 -22.39 10.28 23.70
C MET A 289 -23.11 11.59 24.08
N GLN A 290 -23.00 12.64 23.25
CA GLN A 290 -23.55 13.98 23.52
C GLN A 290 -24.65 14.39 22.55
N ILE A 291 -24.58 13.91 21.31
CA ILE A 291 -25.57 14.13 20.26
C ILE A 291 -26.19 12.78 19.94
N ASP A 292 -27.53 12.68 20.08
CA ASP A 292 -28.25 11.46 19.75
C ASP A 292 -27.97 11.05 18.30
N LYS A 293 -27.64 9.78 18.06
CA LYS A 293 -27.31 9.28 16.71
C LYS A 293 -28.43 9.55 15.69
N THR A 294 -29.68 9.68 16.13
CA THR A 294 -30.81 10.06 15.27
C THR A 294 -30.82 11.54 14.89
N GLU A 295 -30.12 12.43 15.60
CA GLU A 295 -29.91 13.84 15.21
C GLU A 295 -28.72 14.02 14.26
N LEU A 296 -27.92 12.98 14.00
CA LEU A 296 -26.76 13.03 13.10
C LEU A 296 -27.16 12.77 11.64
N VAL A 297 -26.48 13.45 10.73
CA VAL A 297 -26.57 13.22 9.28
C VAL A 297 -25.26 12.74 8.67
N GLN A 298 -25.41 12.14 7.50
CA GLN A 298 -24.34 11.71 6.62
C GLN A 298 -23.86 12.90 5.76
N TYR A 299 -22.82 12.70 4.96
CA TYR A 299 -22.43 13.68 3.93
C TYR A 299 -23.59 13.93 2.94
N ASP A 300 -23.53 15.08 2.29
CA ASP A 300 -24.49 15.67 1.36
C ASP A 300 -25.91 15.94 1.86
N SER A 301 -26.25 15.42 3.04
CA SER A 301 -27.61 15.44 3.57
C SER A 301 -28.14 16.86 3.72
N LEU A 302 -29.23 17.13 3.00
CA LEU A 302 -29.99 18.37 3.10
C LEU A 302 -31.06 18.33 4.21
N GLU A 303 -31.08 17.32 5.08
CA GLU A 303 -32.01 17.27 6.22
C GLU A 303 -31.83 18.48 7.14
N LYS A 304 -32.95 18.99 7.68
CA LYS A 304 -32.98 20.17 8.55
C LYS A 304 -33.12 19.80 10.01
N ASN A 305 -32.54 20.62 10.87
CA ASN A 305 -32.41 20.43 12.32
C ASN A 305 -31.51 19.23 12.72
N ARG A 306 -30.55 18.86 11.86
CA ARG A 306 -29.62 17.73 12.06
C ARG A 306 -28.16 18.16 12.06
N PHE A 307 -27.34 17.57 12.91
CA PHE A 307 -25.90 17.85 12.95
C PHE A 307 -25.13 16.94 11.99
N PHE A 308 -24.20 17.50 11.24
CA PHE A 308 -23.13 16.71 10.61
C PHE A 308 -21.99 16.57 11.62
N ALA A 309 -21.38 15.38 11.75
CA ALA A 309 -20.21 15.19 12.61
C ALA A 309 -19.25 14.12 12.08
N GLU A 310 -17.95 14.36 12.19
CA GLU A 310 -16.88 13.47 11.71
C GLU A 310 -15.66 13.45 12.67
N ASP A 311 -14.99 12.30 12.80
CA ASP A 311 -13.72 12.14 13.56
C ASP A 311 -12.53 12.12 12.59
N ILE A 312 -11.83 13.25 12.51
CA ILE A 312 -10.72 13.48 11.59
C ILE A 312 -9.47 12.78 12.14
N THR A 313 -9.29 11.51 11.77
CA THR A 313 -8.28 10.58 12.28
C THR A 313 -7.16 10.28 11.27
N GLY A 314 -6.13 9.52 11.67
CA GLY A 314 -5.08 9.09 10.75
C GLY A 314 -4.17 10.22 10.24
N LEU A 315 -4.09 11.34 10.97
CA LEU A 315 -3.14 12.40 10.69
C LEU A 315 -1.72 11.96 11.09
N PRO A 316 -0.67 12.38 10.35
CA PRO A 316 0.71 12.03 10.69
C PRO A 316 1.08 12.60 12.06
N ARG A 317 1.99 11.93 12.79
CA ARG A 317 2.58 12.49 14.01
C ARG A 317 3.66 13.52 13.65
N LYS A 318 3.79 14.60 14.42
CA LYS A 318 4.87 15.61 14.30
C LYS A 318 4.90 16.41 12.96
N PHE A 319 3.74 16.78 12.41
CA PHE A 319 3.70 17.71 11.27
C PHE A 319 3.92 19.18 11.69
N ARG A 320 4.39 20.02 10.76
CA ARG A 320 4.77 21.42 11.01
C ARG A 320 3.73 22.44 10.52
N LYS A 321 2.86 22.05 9.60
CA LYS A 321 1.78 22.87 9.04
C LYS A 321 0.61 21.96 8.71
N GLY A 322 -0.61 22.44 8.92
CA GLY A 322 -1.84 21.79 8.49
C GLY A 322 -2.80 22.80 7.90
N MET A 323 -3.60 22.37 6.93
CA MET A 323 -4.67 23.15 6.31
C MET A 323 -5.92 22.29 6.30
N LEU A 324 -7.02 22.83 6.83
CA LEU A 324 -8.36 22.23 6.74
C LEU A 324 -9.08 22.85 5.55
N TYR A 325 -9.77 22.02 4.77
CA TYR A 325 -10.69 22.38 3.71
C TYR A 325 -12.03 21.70 4.00
N ILE A 326 -13.14 22.38 3.73
CA ILE A 326 -14.49 21.84 3.90
C ILE A 326 -15.45 22.40 2.85
N GLY A 327 -16.11 21.52 2.11
CA GLY A 327 -17.17 21.86 1.17
C GLY A 327 -18.50 22.03 1.90
N LEU A 328 -19.05 23.25 1.92
CA LEU A 328 -20.32 23.56 2.60
C LEU A 328 -21.39 24.00 1.60
N LYS A 329 -22.61 23.49 1.78
CA LYS A 329 -23.82 23.91 1.06
C LYS A 329 -24.97 24.08 2.03
N LYS A 330 -25.85 24.96 1.60
CA LYS A 330 -26.97 25.48 2.37
C LYS A 330 -28.14 24.52 2.21
N SER A 331 -28.82 24.13 3.29
CA SER A 331 -30.17 23.53 3.18
C SER A 331 -31.23 24.63 2.88
N GLY A 332 -31.01 25.38 1.80
CA GLY A 332 -31.82 26.55 1.42
C GLY A 332 -31.01 27.61 0.65
N GLY A 333 -31.61 28.78 0.40
CA GLY A 333 -30.99 29.82 -0.45
C GLY A 333 -29.89 30.67 0.20
N ARG A 334 -29.62 30.52 1.51
CA ARG A 334 -28.55 31.20 2.27
C ARG A 334 -28.04 30.31 3.40
N LEU A 335 -26.81 30.54 3.86
CA LEU A 335 -26.34 29.94 5.12
C LEU A 335 -27.15 30.57 6.24
N GLU A 336 -27.73 29.77 7.12
CA GLU A 336 -28.44 30.28 8.27
C GLU A 336 -27.44 31.00 9.18
N ALA A 337 -27.77 32.23 9.59
CA ALA A 337 -26.81 33.11 10.27
C ALA A 337 -26.31 32.55 11.61
N ASN A 338 -27.07 31.61 12.18
CA ASN A 338 -26.84 31.03 13.50
C ASN A 338 -26.17 29.65 13.47
N ASP A 339 -26.07 28.99 12.31
CA ASP A 339 -25.41 27.69 12.21
C ASP A 339 -23.91 27.85 12.49
N LYS A 340 -23.34 26.94 13.28
CA LYS A 340 -21.93 26.95 13.67
C LYS A 340 -21.17 25.75 13.12
N ILE A 341 -19.87 25.94 12.97
CA ILE A 341 -18.89 24.86 12.93
C ILE A 341 -18.16 24.81 14.27
N HIS A 342 -17.92 23.60 14.75
CA HIS A 342 -17.09 23.31 15.91
C HIS A 342 -15.96 22.35 15.52
N ILE A 343 -14.76 22.61 16.01
CA ILE A 343 -13.54 21.84 15.68
C ILE A 343 -12.72 21.69 16.96
N GLY A 344 -12.23 20.49 17.27
CA GLY A 344 -11.37 20.26 18.43
C GLY A 344 -11.66 18.92 19.11
N GLN A 345 -11.57 18.85 20.45
CA GLN A 345 -11.96 17.65 21.19
C GLN A 345 -13.34 17.83 21.81
N TYR A 346 -14.35 17.13 21.30
CA TYR A 346 -15.74 17.24 21.73
C TYR A 346 -16.00 16.43 23.01
N ARG A 347 -15.32 16.75 24.11
CA ARG A 347 -15.53 16.10 25.41
C ARG A 347 -16.43 16.89 26.34
N SER A 348 -17.45 16.22 26.87
CA SER A 348 -18.51 16.74 27.76
C SER A 348 -18.08 17.48 29.04
N HIS A 349 -16.78 17.52 29.34
CA HIS A 349 -16.21 18.14 30.55
C HIS A 349 -15.12 19.19 30.26
N ASN A 350 -14.74 19.43 29.00
CA ASN A 350 -13.74 20.46 28.67
C ASN A 350 -14.10 21.30 27.42
N PRO A 351 -15.02 22.28 27.54
CA PRO A 351 -15.32 23.21 26.45
C PRO A 351 -14.17 24.16 26.10
N GLN A 352 -13.02 24.06 26.77
CA GLN A 352 -11.83 24.89 26.51
C GLN A 352 -10.92 24.32 25.41
N GLN A 353 -11.33 23.28 24.67
CA GLN A 353 -10.56 22.69 23.56
C GLN A 353 -11.42 22.55 22.29
N LEU A 354 -12.29 23.54 22.05
CA LEU A 354 -13.23 23.56 20.96
C LEU A 354 -13.29 24.96 20.31
N PHE A 355 -12.77 25.08 19.09
CA PHE A 355 -13.07 26.21 18.23
C PHE A 355 -14.56 26.17 17.92
N SER A 356 -15.26 27.30 18.08
CA SER A 356 -16.68 27.42 17.73
C SER A 356 -16.93 28.77 17.07
N ALA A 357 -17.48 28.76 15.86
CA ALA A 357 -17.78 29.97 15.10
C ALA A 357 -19.05 29.81 14.25
N GLU A 358 -19.84 30.88 14.18
CA GLU A 358 -20.92 31.01 13.19
C GLU A 358 -20.32 30.97 11.78
N LEU A 359 -20.89 30.14 10.90
CA LEU A 359 -20.37 29.92 9.54
C LEU A 359 -20.23 31.22 8.74
N THR A 360 -21.18 32.14 8.92
CA THR A 360 -21.18 33.46 8.28
C THR A 360 -20.03 34.37 8.74
N THR A 361 -19.36 34.04 9.85
CA THR A 361 -18.25 34.81 10.44
C THR A 361 -16.86 34.26 10.13
N LEU A 362 -16.74 33.07 9.51
CA LEU A 362 -15.46 32.39 9.28
C LEU A 362 -14.43 33.26 8.55
N LYS A 363 -14.87 34.05 7.55
CA LYS A 363 -14.02 35.01 6.85
C LYS A 363 -13.41 36.07 7.77
N ASN A 364 -14.15 36.53 8.78
CA ASN A 364 -13.67 37.47 9.79
C ASN A 364 -12.76 36.78 10.83
N ARG A 365 -12.77 35.45 10.90
CA ARG A 365 -11.88 34.60 11.70
C ARG A 365 -10.62 34.16 10.93
N GLY A 366 -10.35 34.72 9.76
CA GLY A 366 -9.16 34.42 8.96
C GLY A 366 -9.27 33.22 8.02
N TRP A 367 -10.46 32.62 7.89
CA TRP A 367 -10.70 31.57 6.89
C TRP A 367 -10.80 32.18 5.50
N SER A 368 -10.21 31.49 4.53
CA SER A 368 -10.43 31.74 3.11
C SER A 368 -11.68 30.98 2.64
N HIS A 369 -12.23 31.40 1.50
CA HIS A 369 -13.39 30.74 0.89
C HIS A 369 -13.33 30.87 -0.64
N GLN A 370 -13.85 29.88 -1.35
CA GLN A 370 -14.05 29.93 -2.79
C GLN A 370 -15.39 29.27 -3.18
N ALA A 371 -16.19 29.95 -3.99
CA ALA A 371 -17.46 29.42 -4.50
C ALA A 371 -17.23 28.55 -5.74
N ILE A 372 -17.91 27.40 -5.81
CA ILE A 372 -17.82 26.46 -6.95
C ILE A 372 -18.80 26.83 -8.08
N GLY A 373 -19.90 27.55 -7.77
CA GLY A 373 -20.92 27.95 -8.74
C GLY A 373 -21.52 29.33 -8.49
N THR A 374 -22.26 29.85 -9.48
CA THR A 374 -22.94 31.17 -9.42
C THR A 374 -24.47 31.07 -9.31
N THR A 375 -25.03 29.87 -9.44
CA THR A 375 -26.47 29.59 -9.32
C THR A 375 -26.81 29.01 -7.96
N ASP A 376 -27.98 29.39 -7.44
CA ASP A 376 -28.50 29.00 -6.11
C ASP A 376 -28.80 27.49 -6.04
N PRO A 377 -28.36 26.75 -5.01
CA PRO A 377 -27.44 27.17 -3.93
C PRO A 377 -25.96 27.09 -4.34
N THR A 378 -25.21 28.13 -3.98
CA THR A 378 -23.75 28.14 -4.13
C THR A 378 -23.10 27.20 -3.11
N THR A 379 -22.44 26.15 -3.60
CA THR A 379 -21.42 25.41 -2.82
C THR A 379 -20.21 26.31 -2.60
N GLU A 380 -19.73 26.39 -1.37
CA GLU A 380 -18.61 27.23 -0.94
C GLU A 380 -17.59 26.35 -0.19
N ILE A 381 -16.38 26.27 -0.72
CA ILE A 381 -15.25 25.63 -0.03
C ILE A 381 -14.68 26.66 0.94
N TYR A 382 -14.68 26.34 2.23
CA TYR A 382 -14.00 27.11 3.27
C TYR A 382 -12.68 26.42 3.62
N TYR A 383 -11.61 27.19 3.83
CA TYR A 383 -10.32 26.63 4.21
C TYR A 383 -9.48 27.54 5.09
N SER A 384 -8.68 26.95 5.97
CA SER A 384 -7.87 27.66 6.96
C SER A 384 -6.66 26.85 7.43
N SER A 385 -5.54 27.55 7.69
CA SER A 385 -4.41 26.93 8.41
C SER A 385 -4.86 26.50 9.79
N PHE A 386 -4.29 25.41 10.30
CA PHE A 386 -4.49 24.97 11.67
C PHE A 386 -4.03 26.03 12.69
N ASP A 387 -3.02 26.86 12.33
CA ASP A 387 -2.57 28.02 13.13
C ASP A 387 -3.66 29.08 13.35
N ASN A 388 -4.64 29.16 12.45
CA ASN A 388 -5.71 30.18 12.50
C ASN A 388 -6.96 29.67 13.22
N ILE A 389 -7.04 28.37 13.54
CA ILE A 389 -8.19 27.74 14.20
C ILE A 389 -7.91 27.70 15.70
N LEU A 390 -8.40 28.70 16.44
CA LEU A 390 -8.17 28.86 17.88
C LEU A 390 -9.19 28.05 18.70
N LEU A 391 -8.71 27.03 19.43
CA LEU A 391 -9.55 26.10 20.20
C LEU A 391 -10.00 26.64 21.56
N SER A 392 -9.38 27.70 22.07
CA SER A 392 -9.53 28.11 23.46
C SER A 392 -9.33 29.61 23.71
N GLU A 393 -9.81 30.11 24.85
CA GLU A 393 -9.47 31.45 25.36
C GLU A 393 -7.96 31.58 25.69
N ASN A 394 -7.23 30.47 25.81
CA ASN A 394 -5.79 30.44 26.09
C ASN A 394 -4.93 30.66 24.83
N ASN A 395 -5.55 30.94 23.67
CA ASN A 395 -4.91 31.06 22.35
C ASN A 395 -4.21 29.77 21.86
N GLU A 396 -4.66 28.59 22.30
CA GLU A 396 -4.21 27.33 21.73
C GLU A 396 -4.76 27.16 20.31
N THR A 397 -3.89 26.91 19.33
CA THR A 397 -4.30 26.63 17.95
C THR A 397 -4.61 25.15 17.75
N LEU A 398 -5.33 24.80 16.69
CA LEU A 398 -5.50 23.41 16.27
C LEU A 398 -4.15 22.75 15.96
N LEU A 399 -3.15 23.50 15.49
CA LEU A 399 -1.79 22.98 15.28
C LEU A 399 -1.10 22.65 16.62
N ASP A 400 -1.34 23.44 17.67
CA ASP A 400 -0.77 23.17 19.00
C ASP A 400 -1.36 21.90 19.60
N TYR A 401 -2.69 21.77 19.58
CA TYR A 401 -3.39 20.58 20.06
C TYR A 401 -2.95 19.30 19.31
N LEU A 402 -2.77 19.39 17.98
CA LEU A 402 -2.33 18.27 17.15
C LEU A 402 -0.80 17.99 17.19
N LYS A 403 -0.06 18.60 18.12
CA LYS A 403 1.29 18.12 18.49
C LYS A 403 1.21 16.91 19.42
N ASP A 404 0.22 16.89 20.31
CA ASP A 404 0.00 15.86 21.32
C ASP A 404 -1.20 14.94 21.00
N SER A 405 -2.01 15.28 19.99
CA SER A 405 -3.07 14.44 19.41
C SER A 405 -2.85 14.18 17.91
N ASN A 406 -3.35 13.05 17.40
CA ASN A 406 -3.37 12.72 15.97
C ASN A 406 -4.80 12.72 15.37
N HIS A 407 -5.79 13.24 16.10
CA HIS A 407 -7.17 13.34 15.64
C HIS A 407 -7.92 14.54 16.25
N PHE A 408 -9.02 14.95 15.62
CA PHE A 408 -9.97 15.93 16.14
C PHE A 408 -11.40 15.71 15.63
N ASP A 409 -12.39 16.07 16.43
CA ASP A 409 -13.80 16.11 16.03
C ASP A 409 -14.10 17.36 15.19
N LEU A 410 -14.90 17.19 14.13
CA LEU A 410 -15.53 18.28 13.38
C LEU A 410 -17.05 18.12 13.43
N LEU A 411 -17.77 19.17 13.83
CA LEU A 411 -19.22 19.20 13.99
C LEU A 411 -19.80 20.44 13.28
N VAL A 412 -20.84 20.27 12.47
CA VAL A 412 -21.57 21.37 11.82
C VAL A 412 -23.04 21.34 12.23
N GLU A 413 -23.59 22.50 12.61
CA GLU A 413 -24.94 22.59 13.18
C GLU A 413 -26.07 22.58 12.14
N LYS A 414 -27.07 21.76 12.46
CA LYS A 414 -28.51 21.82 12.15
C LYS A 414 -29.03 22.10 10.73
N ASN A 415 -28.52 23.05 9.94
CA ASN A 415 -29.11 23.39 8.62
C ASN A 415 -28.07 23.57 7.50
N THR A 416 -26.83 23.18 7.76
CA THR A 416 -25.73 23.21 6.79
C THR A 416 -25.29 21.79 6.47
N ALA A 417 -25.22 21.49 5.17
CA ALA A 417 -24.73 20.22 4.65
C ALA A 417 -23.22 20.31 4.39
N VAL A 418 -22.54 19.16 4.53
CA VAL A 418 -21.11 18.98 4.23
C VAL A 418 -20.97 17.94 3.11
N ASP A 419 -20.16 18.26 2.10
CA ASP A 419 -19.91 17.47 0.85
C ASP A 419 -18.60 16.71 1.00
N PHE A 420 -17.53 17.44 1.34
CA PHE A 420 -16.27 16.83 1.74
C PHE A 420 -15.60 17.62 2.85
N ILE A 421 -14.66 16.94 3.52
CA ILE A 421 -13.62 17.52 4.36
C ILE A 421 -12.28 17.07 3.77
N SER A 422 -11.27 17.92 3.79
CA SER A 422 -9.91 17.51 3.45
C SER A 422 -8.89 18.18 4.33
N VAL A 423 -7.82 17.46 4.63
CA VAL A 423 -6.73 17.89 5.49
C VAL A 423 -5.42 17.68 4.76
N ALA A 424 -4.72 18.77 4.44
CA ALA A 424 -3.37 18.71 3.91
C ALA A 424 -2.38 19.07 5.03
N THR A 425 -1.35 18.25 5.23
CA THR A 425 -0.31 18.47 6.24
C THR A 425 1.08 18.42 5.61
N CYS A 426 2.01 19.20 6.19
CA CYS A 426 3.44 19.13 5.89
C CYS A 426 4.12 18.41 7.05
N SER A 427 4.32 17.10 6.87
CA SER A 427 5.10 16.30 7.81
C SER A 427 6.56 16.28 7.38
N LEU A 428 7.48 16.13 8.34
CA LEU A 428 8.77 15.52 8.00
C LEU A 428 8.53 14.10 7.48
N ALA A 429 9.48 13.54 6.72
CA ALA A 429 9.39 12.14 6.27
C ALA A 429 9.00 11.25 7.46
N ASP A 430 7.97 10.43 7.27
CA ASP A 430 7.47 9.54 8.33
C ASP A 430 8.58 8.56 8.71
N PRO A 431 9.09 8.62 9.96
CA PRO A 431 10.13 7.71 10.44
C PRO A 431 9.78 6.24 10.21
N GLU A 432 8.52 5.86 10.42
CA GLU A 432 8.08 4.48 10.33
C GLU A 432 8.12 3.97 8.89
N ALA A 433 7.54 4.72 7.95
CA ALA A 433 7.62 4.43 6.52
C ALA A 433 9.07 4.44 6.00
N GLU A 434 9.91 5.38 6.44
CA GLU A 434 11.33 5.44 6.05
C GLU A 434 12.10 4.20 6.54
N ILE A 435 11.90 3.78 7.80
CA ILE A 435 12.47 2.52 8.31
C ILE A 435 11.97 1.33 7.47
N LYS A 436 10.66 1.22 7.23
CA LYS A 436 10.05 0.10 6.50
C LYS A 436 10.58 0.00 5.07
N GLU A 437 10.72 1.12 4.36
CA GLU A 437 11.35 1.16 3.04
C GLU A 437 12.80 0.66 3.09
N VAL A 438 13.59 1.14 4.06
CA VAL A 438 14.99 0.77 4.28
C VAL A 438 15.20 -0.71 4.60
N LEU A 439 14.33 -1.30 5.42
CA LEU A 439 14.37 -2.73 5.76
C LEU A 439 14.00 -3.62 4.55
N ASN A 440 13.19 -3.11 3.62
CA ASN A 440 12.75 -3.84 2.43
C ASN A 440 13.74 -3.79 1.24
N VAL A 441 14.89 -3.11 1.36
CA VAL A 441 15.91 -3.06 0.30
C VAL A 441 16.66 -4.39 0.13
N PHE A 442 16.70 -5.25 1.14
CA PHE A 442 17.40 -6.54 1.06
C PHE A 442 16.66 -7.54 0.18
N LYS A 443 17.32 -8.00 -0.89
CA LYS A 443 16.78 -8.95 -1.86
C LYS A 443 17.69 -10.16 -2.02
N CYS A 444 17.08 -11.33 -2.09
CA CYS A 444 17.78 -12.58 -2.41
C CYS A 444 17.92 -12.76 -3.92
N LYS A 445 18.81 -13.66 -4.34
CA LYS A 445 18.98 -13.97 -5.77
C LYS A 445 17.86 -14.90 -6.23
N GLU A 446 17.68 -14.96 -7.55
CA GLU A 446 16.80 -15.93 -8.20
C GLU A 446 17.11 -17.36 -7.71
N GLY A 447 16.08 -18.12 -7.35
CA GLY A 447 16.24 -19.45 -6.72
C GLY A 447 16.71 -19.45 -5.25
N GLU A 448 16.65 -18.33 -4.54
CA GLU A 448 16.77 -18.23 -3.07
C GLU A 448 15.44 -17.77 -2.46
N ARG A 449 15.12 -18.20 -1.23
CA ARG A 449 13.97 -17.70 -0.47
C ARG A 449 14.42 -16.67 0.56
N LEU A 450 13.75 -15.51 0.60
CA LEU A 450 13.89 -14.57 1.71
C LEU A 450 13.05 -15.05 2.91
N ILE A 451 13.68 -15.11 4.08
CA ILE A 451 13.03 -15.26 5.37
C ILE A 451 13.38 -14.02 6.19
N LYS A 452 12.38 -13.40 6.80
CA LYS A 452 12.54 -12.26 7.71
C LYS A 452 12.18 -12.72 9.12
N ILE A 453 13.09 -12.58 10.08
CA ILE A 453 12.87 -12.87 11.49
C ILE A 453 12.94 -11.53 12.24
N ILE A 454 11.93 -11.23 13.05
CA ILE A 454 11.70 -9.90 13.62
C ILE A 454 11.42 -10.04 15.12
N GLY A 455 12.16 -9.31 15.94
CA GLY A 455 11.81 -8.98 17.32
C GLY A 455 11.43 -7.50 17.42
N GLY A 456 10.51 -7.17 18.34
CA GLY A 456 9.91 -5.84 18.47
C GLY A 456 8.92 -5.49 17.35
N SER A 457 8.47 -4.24 17.34
CA SER A 457 7.71 -3.61 16.26
C SER A 457 8.57 -2.60 15.49
N VAL A 458 8.18 -2.31 14.24
CA VAL A 458 8.76 -1.19 13.49
C VAL A 458 7.77 -0.05 13.56
N ASP A 459 7.85 0.79 14.61
CA ASP A 459 6.93 1.90 14.85
C ASP A 459 7.63 3.24 15.22
N ALA A 460 8.96 3.25 15.15
CA ALA A 460 9.83 4.39 15.42
C ALA A 460 9.76 4.87 16.89
N PHE A 461 9.85 3.92 17.81
CA PHE A 461 9.83 4.13 19.27
C PHE A 461 8.53 4.78 19.78
N ALA A 462 7.39 4.39 19.21
CA ALA A 462 6.10 4.74 19.76
C ALA A 462 5.78 3.84 20.98
N LYS A 463 5.04 4.38 21.95
CA LYS A 463 4.67 3.62 23.14
C LYS A 463 3.43 2.77 22.85
N GLY A 464 3.64 1.54 22.39
CA GLY A 464 2.60 0.55 22.11
C GLY A 464 2.48 -0.59 23.13
N GLU A 465 1.62 -1.56 22.83
CA GLU A 465 1.66 -2.90 23.45
C GLU A 465 2.78 -3.71 22.77
N GLU A 466 4.02 -3.40 23.14
CA GLU A 466 5.19 -4.02 22.53
C GLU A 466 5.34 -5.52 22.81
N LYS A 467 6.07 -6.21 21.93
CA LYS A 467 6.47 -7.59 22.21
C LYS A 467 7.59 -7.58 23.25
N ASP A 468 7.42 -8.36 24.31
CA ASP A 468 8.52 -8.68 25.22
C ASP A 468 9.72 -9.24 24.42
N ALA A 469 10.92 -8.77 24.73
CA ALA A 469 12.14 -9.36 24.17
C ALA A 469 12.29 -10.82 24.65
N THR A 470 12.79 -11.69 23.77
CA THR A 470 12.82 -13.16 23.94
C THR A 470 14.24 -13.72 23.99
N PRO A 471 15.10 -13.29 24.94
CA PRO A 471 16.47 -13.78 25.04
C PRO A 471 16.54 -15.27 25.37
N SER A 472 17.53 -15.93 24.79
CA SER A 472 17.87 -17.32 25.08
C SER A 472 18.23 -17.52 26.56
N GLU A 473 17.98 -18.72 27.11
CA GLU A 473 18.30 -19.01 28.51
C GLU A 473 19.79 -18.79 28.82
N ILE A 474 20.67 -19.07 27.86
CA ILE A 474 22.12 -18.91 27.99
C ILE A 474 22.52 -17.42 27.95
N LEU A 475 21.98 -16.63 27.03
CA LEU A 475 22.19 -15.18 27.01
C LEU A 475 21.70 -14.55 28.32
N ARG A 476 20.49 -14.92 28.76
CA ARG A 476 19.89 -14.43 30.00
C ARG A 476 20.68 -14.83 31.25
N ALA A 477 21.24 -16.05 31.29
CA ALA A 477 22.11 -16.50 32.38
C ALA A 477 23.50 -15.85 32.37
N SER A 478 23.95 -15.36 31.22
CA SER A 478 25.26 -14.71 31.04
C SER A 478 25.28 -13.24 31.51
N ILE A 479 24.12 -12.65 31.86
CA ILE A 479 23.97 -11.24 32.19
C ILE A 479 23.49 -11.06 33.64
N ASP A 480 24.31 -10.41 34.46
CA ASP A 480 24.02 -10.09 35.88
C ASP A 480 23.31 -8.73 36.06
N LYS A 481 22.92 -8.08 34.96
CA LYS A 481 22.37 -6.71 34.92
C LYS A 481 20.85 -6.70 34.75
N PRO A 482 20.16 -5.63 35.19
CA PRO A 482 18.75 -5.44 34.88
C PRO A 482 18.58 -5.27 33.37
N ILE A 483 17.57 -5.93 32.82
CA ILE A 483 17.27 -5.92 31.39
C ILE A 483 16.11 -4.97 31.05
N ILE A 484 15.99 -4.63 29.77
CA ILE A 484 14.87 -3.91 29.15
C ILE A 484 14.25 -4.69 28.01
N GLY A 485 12.97 -4.44 27.75
CA GLY A 485 12.29 -4.83 26.51
C GLY A 485 12.54 -3.87 25.35
N TYR A 486 11.78 -4.05 24.27
CA TYR A 486 11.69 -3.08 23.17
C TYR A 486 11.03 -1.78 23.65
N ASP A 487 11.44 -0.64 23.07
CA ASP A 487 11.03 0.75 23.35
C ASP A 487 11.15 1.27 24.79
N GLU A 488 11.63 0.42 25.70
CA GLU A 488 12.03 0.82 27.03
C GLU A 488 13.31 1.68 26.97
N LEU A 489 13.29 2.77 27.73
CA LEU A 489 14.42 3.67 27.96
C LEU A 489 14.83 3.56 29.42
N ALA A 490 16.01 3.00 29.70
CA ALA A 490 16.50 2.88 31.06
C ALA A 490 18.03 3.03 31.17
N ASP A 491 18.44 3.85 32.12
CA ASP A 491 19.82 4.13 32.50
C ASP A 491 20.47 2.88 33.14
N ASN A 492 21.70 2.54 32.75
CA ASN A 492 22.47 1.39 33.26
C ASN A 492 21.74 0.03 33.15
N LYS A 493 20.89 -0.14 32.12
CA LYS A 493 20.26 -1.44 31.78
C LYS A 493 20.74 -1.97 30.43
N PHE A 494 20.55 -3.27 30.22
CA PHE A 494 20.95 -3.97 28.99
C PHE A 494 19.71 -4.44 28.20
N PHE A 495 19.70 -4.25 26.88
CA PHE A 495 18.73 -4.92 26.01
C PHE A 495 19.30 -6.28 25.59
N ILE A 496 18.48 -7.34 25.68
CA ILE A 496 18.83 -8.69 25.21
C ILE A 496 17.66 -9.36 24.47
N ASP A 497 17.96 -9.97 23.32
CA ASP A 497 17.00 -10.79 22.56
C ASP A 497 17.75 -11.87 21.76
N SER A 498 17.02 -12.87 21.26
CA SER A 498 17.59 -13.97 20.46
C SER A 498 16.70 -14.29 19.26
N LEU A 499 17.21 -14.07 18.06
CA LEU A 499 16.46 -14.32 16.83
C LEU A 499 16.61 -15.78 16.37
N ASN A 500 15.47 -16.48 16.32
CA ASN A 500 15.39 -17.90 15.99
C ASN A 500 15.61 -18.17 14.49
N ARG A 501 16.81 -18.66 14.15
CA ARG A 501 17.11 -19.22 12.83
C ARG A 501 16.23 -20.47 12.55
N PRO A 502 15.71 -20.66 11.33
CA PRO A 502 15.21 -21.97 10.90
C PRO A 502 16.37 -22.98 10.69
N THR A 503 16.27 -24.14 11.34
CA THR A 503 17.28 -25.21 11.32
C THR A 503 17.41 -25.88 9.95
N ASP A 504 16.28 -26.14 9.31
CA ASP A 504 16.18 -27.11 8.20
C ASP A 504 16.60 -26.56 6.81
N LEU A 505 17.23 -25.37 6.78
CA LEU A 505 17.45 -24.58 5.56
C LEU A 505 18.91 -24.12 5.44
N THR A 506 19.43 -24.10 4.22
CA THR A 506 20.82 -23.69 3.94
C THR A 506 20.89 -22.18 3.74
N ILE A 507 21.46 -21.46 4.69
CA ILE A 507 21.66 -20.01 4.55
C ILE A 507 22.77 -19.71 3.53
N ILE A 508 22.45 -18.85 2.55
CA ILE A 508 23.31 -18.41 1.43
C ILE A 508 23.78 -16.96 1.60
N ASN A 509 22.94 -16.10 2.18
CA ASN A 509 23.26 -14.72 2.52
C ASN A 509 22.46 -14.29 3.75
N ALA A 510 22.97 -13.36 4.56
CA ALA A 510 22.25 -12.84 5.71
C ALA A 510 22.57 -11.37 5.98
N GLN A 511 21.57 -10.57 6.31
CA GLN A 511 21.73 -9.20 6.79
C GLN A 511 21.00 -9.03 8.11
N PHE A 512 21.69 -8.41 9.07
CA PHE A 512 21.09 -7.95 10.30
C PHE A 512 20.82 -6.44 10.22
N SER A 513 19.66 -6.02 10.74
CA SER A 513 19.32 -4.62 10.98
C SER A 513 18.80 -4.43 12.40
N VAL A 514 19.05 -3.27 12.99
CA VAL A 514 18.51 -2.91 14.32
C VAL A 514 18.14 -1.43 14.35
N GLY A 515 16.97 -1.12 14.91
CA GLY A 515 16.53 0.23 15.21
C GLY A 515 16.98 0.62 16.60
N ILE A 516 17.83 1.65 16.74
CA ILE A 516 18.38 2.09 18.03
C ILE A 516 18.20 3.59 18.29
N LYS A 517 18.16 3.96 19.57
CA LYS A 517 18.04 5.34 20.03
C LYS A 517 18.86 5.59 21.30
N PRO A 518 19.90 6.44 21.26
CA PRO A 518 20.68 6.75 22.46
C PRO A 518 19.87 7.58 23.45
N LEU A 519 20.12 7.40 24.74
CA LEU A 519 19.64 8.32 25.77
C LEU A 519 20.27 9.71 25.57
N PRO A 520 19.56 10.81 25.92
CA PRO A 520 20.08 12.18 25.81
C PRO A 520 21.29 12.53 26.71
N LYS A 521 21.91 11.57 27.39
CA LYS A 521 23.08 11.77 28.27
C LYS A 521 24.36 11.48 27.50
N PHE A 522 25.42 12.25 27.76
CA PHE A 522 26.75 12.07 27.14
C PHE A 522 27.46 10.72 27.47
N LEU A 523 26.78 9.75 28.08
CA LEU A 523 27.34 8.49 28.55
C LEU A 523 27.35 7.37 27.49
N TYR A 524 26.52 7.48 26.45
CA TYR A 524 26.38 6.48 25.38
C TYR A 524 27.68 6.18 24.60
N GLN A 525 28.75 6.97 24.79
CA GLN A 525 30.04 6.77 24.10
C GLN A 525 30.73 5.44 24.42
N ASN A 526 30.26 4.71 25.44
CA ASN A 526 30.76 3.38 25.80
C ASN A 526 29.76 2.25 25.48
N ASP A 527 28.63 2.56 24.85
CA ASP A 527 27.60 1.56 24.55
C ASP A 527 28.14 0.61 23.47
N THR A 528 27.93 -0.69 23.66
CA THR A 528 28.38 -1.71 22.71
C THR A 528 27.27 -2.65 22.33
N ILE A 529 27.26 -3.06 21.06
CA ILE A 529 26.42 -4.13 20.54
C ILE A 529 27.27 -5.38 20.34
N ASN A 530 26.80 -6.48 20.91
CA ASN A 530 27.33 -7.82 20.70
C ASN A 530 26.29 -8.63 19.94
N ILE A 531 26.72 -9.31 18.87
CA ILE A 531 25.84 -10.16 18.05
C ILE A 531 26.56 -11.49 17.82
N GLY A 532 25.87 -12.61 17.98
CA GLY A 532 26.44 -13.93 17.72
C GLY A 532 25.69 -15.06 18.40
N SER A 533 26.43 -15.98 19.02
CA SER A 533 25.94 -17.11 19.80
C SER A 533 26.69 -17.14 21.12
N TYR A 534 25.98 -16.89 22.22
CA TYR A 534 26.53 -17.00 23.57
C TYR A 534 26.71 -18.46 23.99
N GLU A 535 25.86 -19.37 23.49
CA GLU A 535 26.01 -20.83 23.67
C GLU A 535 27.37 -21.36 23.20
N THR A 536 27.90 -20.85 22.09
CA THR A 536 29.18 -21.27 21.53
C THR A 536 30.33 -20.28 21.80
N GLU A 537 30.08 -19.26 22.64
CA GLU A 537 30.96 -18.12 22.93
C GLU A 537 31.46 -17.37 21.67
N LYS A 538 30.77 -17.48 20.54
CA LYS A 538 31.15 -16.88 19.26
C LYS A 538 30.32 -15.64 18.99
N TYR A 539 30.91 -14.46 19.13
CA TYR A 539 30.22 -13.22 18.83
C TYR A 539 31.16 -12.14 18.32
N ALA A 540 30.58 -11.16 17.65
CA ALA A 540 31.23 -9.94 17.22
C ALA A 540 30.74 -8.77 18.11
N ARG A 541 31.67 -7.91 18.54
CA ARG A 541 31.42 -6.76 19.42
C ARG A 541 31.86 -5.46 18.76
N PHE A 542 30.98 -4.47 18.80
CA PHE A 542 31.21 -3.13 18.24
C PHE A 542 30.79 -2.04 19.22
N LYS A 543 31.43 -0.88 19.14
CA LYS A 543 30.88 0.33 19.76
C LYS A 543 29.69 0.82 18.95
N LEU A 544 28.59 1.14 19.63
CA LEU A 544 27.42 1.72 18.99
C LEU A 544 27.62 3.19 18.58
N TYR A 545 28.53 3.89 19.27
CA TYR A 545 28.80 5.30 19.03
C TYR A 545 30.28 5.64 19.08
N GLY A 546 30.65 6.74 18.42
CA GLY A 546 32.04 7.19 18.28
C GLY A 546 32.59 6.97 16.87
N ASN A 547 33.76 7.55 16.61
CA ASN A 547 34.46 7.50 15.31
C ASN A 547 35.62 6.49 15.30
N ASP A 548 35.71 5.62 16.31
CA ASP A 548 36.77 4.62 16.43
C ASP A 548 36.64 3.53 15.36
N GLU A 549 37.74 2.87 15.00
CA GLU A 549 37.75 1.83 13.95
C GLU A 549 36.84 0.63 14.28
N ASP A 550 36.54 0.39 15.57
CA ASP A 550 35.62 -0.64 16.08
C ASP A 550 34.15 -0.17 16.24
N SER A 551 33.82 1.02 15.72
CA SER A 551 32.46 1.57 15.71
C SER A 551 31.61 0.98 14.59
N VAL A 552 30.34 0.70 14.89
CA VAL A 552 29.33 0.32 13.88
C VAL A 552 29.26 1.32 12.73
N PHE A 553 29.46 2.62 12.98
CA PHE A 553 29.42 3.66 11.94
C PHE A 553 30.56 3.57 10.90
N ASN A 554 31.68 2.93 11.26
CA ASN A 554 32.81 2.72 10.36
C ASN A 554 32.81 1.31 9.74
N MET A 555 32.26 0.32 10.45
CA MET A 555 32.32 -1.08 10.04
C MET A 555 31.07 -1.60 9.33
N TRP A 556 29.89 -1.02 9.57
CA TRP A 556 28.63 -1.54 9.03
C TRP A 556 28.26 -0.87 7.71
N SER A 557 27.59 -1.62 6.84
CA SER A 557 27.32 -1.21 5.45
C SER A 557 26.43 0.02 5.31
N ARG A 558 25.56 0.30 6.30
CA ARG A 558 24.63 1.45 6.32
C ARG A 558 24.34 1.93 7.75
N ASP A 559 24.41 3.24 7.94
CA ASP A 559 23.89 4.01 9.09
C ASP A 559 22.86 4.99 8.54
N ILE A 560 21.59 4.80 8.89
CA ILE A 560 20.49 5.65 8.40
C ILE A 560 19.92 6.42 9.59
N ARG A 561 19.99 7.76 9.51
CA ARG A 561 19.66 8.67 10.60
C ARG A 561 18.24 9.20 10.44
N ILE A 562 17.46 9.00 11.48
CA ILE A 562 16.06 9.41 11.56
C ILE A 562 15.96 10.67 12.42
N SER A 563 14.86 11.41 12.24
CA SER A 563 14.71 12.83 12.61
C SER A 563 14.87 13.21 14.09
N ASN A 564 15.07 12.27 15.03
CA ASN A 564 15.33 12.56 16.45
C ASN A 564 16.59 11.90 17.02
N GLY A 565 17.56 11.51 16.18
CA GLY A 565 18.77 10.79 16.61
C GLY A 565 18.58 9.26 16.74
N GLU A 566 17.37 8.81 16.46
CA GLU A 566 17.00 7.43 16.10
C GLU A 566 17.81 6.98 14.87
N ARG A 567 18.18 5.70 14.81
CA ARG A 567 19.05 5.15 13.76
C ARG A 567 18.65 3.73 13.37
N VAL A 568 18.74 3.42 12.09
CA VAL A 568 18.75 2.04 11.59
C VAL A 568 20.17 1.69 11.17
N LEU A 569 20.76 0.72 11.87
CA LEU A 569 22.06 0.16 11.52
C LEU A 569 21.84 -1.11 10.69
N GLN A 570 22.53 -1.27 9.55
CA GLN A 570 22.43 -2.50 8.73
C GLN A 570 23.81 -3.03 8.33
N ALA A 571 24.00 -4.35 8.44
CA ALA A 571 25.21 -5.03 8.01
C ALA A 571 24.93 -6.43 7.43
N ASN A 572 25.67 -6.79 6.38
CA ASN A 572 25.74 -8.17 5.92
C ASN A 572 26.59 -8.97 6.93
N LEU A 573 26.07 -10.10 7.41
CA LEU A 573 26.77 -10.94 8.38
C LEU A 573 28.04 -11.59 7.80
N ALA A 574 28.22 -11.60 6.48
CA ALA A 574 29.45 -12.04 5.83
C ALA A 574 30.61 -11.04 6.01
N ASP A 575 30.29 -9.74 6.14
CA ASP A 575 31.27 -8.67 6.30
C ASP A 575 31.69 -8.47 7.78
N ILE A 576 30.88 -8.97 8.72
CA ILE A 576 31.17 -8.91 10.15
C ILE A 576 32.02 -10.12 10.57
N ASN A 577 33.29 -9.87 10.95
CA ASN A 577 34.14 -10.88 11.59
C ASN A 577 33.82 -11.07 13.07
N LEU A 578 33.97 -12.31 13.57
CA LEU A 578 33.92 -12.63 14.99
C LEU A 578 35.06 -11.90 15.74
N THR A 579 34.73 -11.36 16.90
CA THR A 579 35.72 -10.76 17.83
C THR A 579 36.04 -11.70 19.00
N ASN A 580 35.23 -12.74 19.21
CA ASN A 580 35.41 -13.78 20.21
C ASN A 580 35.03 -15.17 19.65
N GLY A 581 35.64 -16.23 20.17
CA GLY A 581 35.25 -17.62 19.90
C GLY A 581 35.80 -18.27 18.61
N GLY A 582 36.60 -17.57 17.80
CA GLY A 582 37.33 -18.15 16.67
C GLY A 582 37.49 -17.22 15.46
N ASP A 583 38.11 -17.74 14.40
CA ASP A 583 38.27 -17.03 13.12
C ASP A 583 37.04 -17.21 12.21
N GLY A 584 36.67 -16.14 11.49
CA GLY A 584 35.61 -16.14 10.47
C GLY A 584 34.51 -15.11 10.74
N SER A 585 33.48 -15.10 9.89
CA SER A 585 32.37 -14.14 9.96
C SER A 585 31.17 -14.64 10.76
N LEU A 586 30.29 -13.73 11.18
CA LEU A 586 29.00 -14.06 11.78
C LEU A 586 28.15 -14.92 10.85
N PHE A 587 28.25 -14.73 9.53
CA PHE A 587 27.60 -15.60 8.56
C PHE A 587 28.14 -17.04 8.63
N ASN A 588 29.46 -17.22 8.75
CA ASN A 588 30.06 -18.55 8.91
C ASN A 588 29.69 -19.20 10.25
N MET A 589 29.57 -18.42 11.32
CA MET A 589 29.01 -18.90 12.59
C MET A 589 27.56 -19.36 12.38
N LEU A 590 26.68 -18.44 12.00
CA LEU A 590 25.24 -18.66 11.84
C LEU A 590 24.93 -19.83 10.90
N LYS A 591 25.75 -20.05 9.86
CA LYS A 591 25.61 -21.17 8.92
C LYS A 591 25.97 -22.52 9.53
N ASN A 592 27.03 -22.59 10.34
CA ASN A 592 27.65 -23.83 10.81
C ASN A 592 27.21 -24.26 12.22
N SER A 593 26.38 -23.47 12.89
CA SER A 593 25.76 -23.82 14.17
C SER A 593 24.23 -23.85 14.06
N ASP A 594 23.61 -24.70 14.88
CA ASP A 594 22.16 -24.70 15.13
C ASP A 594 21.74 -23.58 16.12
N SER A 595 22.68 -22.71 16.48
CA SER A 595 22.50 -21.70 17.52
C SER A 595 21.74 -20.47 17.02
N LEU A 596 21.08 -19.81 17.97
CA LEU A 596 20.33 -18.58 17.75
C LEU A 596 21.27 -17.41 17.43
N LEU A 597 20.72 -16.33 16.85
CA LEU A 597 21.42 -15.05 16.78
C LEU A 597 21.06 -14.23 18.04
N ASP A 598 21.87 -14.42 19.08
CA ASP A 598 21.83 -13.64 20.32
C ASP A 598 22.29 -12.20 20.06
N ILE A 599 21.55 -11.24 20.63
CA ILE A 599 21.78 -9.80 20.55
C ILE A 599 21.89 -9.26 21.98
N LEU A 600 22.97 -8.56 22.28
CA LEU A 600 23.14 -7.81 23.52
C LEU A 600 23.53 -6.36 23.19
N ILE A 601 22.74 -5.40 23.65
CA ILE A 601 23.08 -3.98 23.61
C ILE A 601 23.30 -3.51 25.05
N GLN A 602 24.50 -2.99 25.30
CA GLN A 602 24.96 -2.59 26.63
C GLN A 602 24.81 -1.10 26.87
N ASN A 603 24.12 -0.76 27.96
CA ASN A 603 23.87 0.60 28.49
C ASN A 603 23.03 1.49 27.56
N ASP A 604 22.36 2.45 28.20
CA ASP A 604 21.91 3.77 27.73
C ASP A 604 21.34 3.93 26.30
N THR A 605 20.92 2.84 25.67
CA THR A 605 20.35 2.77 24.32
C THR A 605 19.05 1.97 24.34
N SER A 606 17.99 2.53 23.76
CA SER A 606 16.73 1.83 23.51
C SER A 606 16.74 1.18 22.12
N VAL A 607 15.89 0.17 21.94
CA VAL A 607 15.78 -0.65 20.74
C VAL A 607 14.30 -0.75 20.34
N ASP A 608 14.00 -0.40 19.08
CA ASP A 608 12.65 -0.39 18.47
C ASP A 608 12.35 -1.78 17.89
N PHE A 609 13.27 -2.29 17.06
CA PHE A 609 13.22 -3.65 16.52
C PHE A 609 14.61 -4.25 16.36
N SER A 610 14.65 -5.58 16.25
CA SER A 610 15.78 -6.30 15.66
C SER A 610 15.31 -7.18 14.50
N TYR A 611 16.08 -7.19 13.41
CA TYR A 611 15.65 -7.72 12.12
C TYR A 611 16.74 -8.58 11.49
N LEU A 612 16.45 -9.85 11.24
CA LEU A 612 17.35 -10.77 10.56
C LEU A 612 16.73 -11.22 9.23
N ASN A 613 17.28 -10.70 8.15
CA ASN A 613 16.99 -11.09 6.78
C ASN A 613 17.91 -12.25 6.37
N LEU A 614 17.35 -13.38 5.96
CA LEU A 614 18.07 -14.58 5.51
C LEU A 614 17.67 -14.94 4.08
N CYS A 615 18.66 -15.10 3.19
CA CYS A 615 18.47 -15.80 1.92
C CYS A 615 18.84 -17.26 2.12
N VAL A 616 17.89 -18.15 1.86
CA VAL A 616 18.04 -19.59 2.10
C VAL A 616 17.72 -20.43 0.86
N LYS A 617 18.21 -21.67 0.87
CA LYS A 617 17.88 -22.75 -0.07
C LYS A 617 17.49 -24.01 0.68
#